data_AF-A0AAN8EI57-F1
#
_entry.id   AF-A0AAN8EI57-F1
#
_cell.length_a   1.000
_cell.length_b   1.000
_cell.length_c   1.000
_cell.angle_alpha   90.00
_cell.angle_beta   90.00
_cell.angle_gamma   90.00
#
_symmetry.space_group_name_H-M   'P 1'
#
loop_
_entity.id
_entity.type
_entity.pdbx_description
1 polymer ?
#
loop_
_entity_poly.entity_id
_entity_poly.type
_entity_poly.pdbx_seq_one_letter_code
_entity_poly.pdbx_strand_id
1 'polypeptide(L)'
;MELEFVDDPNFKCQVNYSSSAVQIPTDIYKGSPTILNELNWTQALEKVFIENRRDDSSLRWQVFGSATGVTRYYPATPWRAPQKIDLYDVRRRPW
;
A
#
# COMPACT_ATOMS: atom_id res chain seq x y z
N MET A 1 -8.92 -17.43 -1.20
CA MET A 1 -8.45 -17.08 0.15
C MET A 1 -9.06 -15.73 0.45
N GLU A 2 -9.97 -15.66 1.41
CA GLU A 2 -10.68 -14.44 1.76
C GLU A 2 -9.73 -13.51 2.51
N LEU A 3 -9.70 -12.22 2.16
CA LEU A 3 -8.86 -11.25 2.85
C LEU A 3 -9.55 -10.89 4.17
N GLU A 4 -8.97 -11.32 5.29
CA GLU A 4 -9.47 -10.94 6.61
C GLU A 4 -8.96 -9.54 6.97
N PHE A 5 -9.89 -8.63 7.24
CA PHE A 5 -9.60 -7.29 7.73
C PHE A 5 -10.01 -7.18 9.20
N VAL A 6 -9.14 -6.62 10.03
CA VAL A 6 -9.36 -6.43 11.46
C VAL A 6 -9.31 -4.95 11.78
N ASP A 7 -10.19 -4.48 12.68
CA ASP A 7 -10.12 -3.12 13.20
C ASP A 7 -8.93 -2.98 14.15
N ASP A 8 -8.04 -2.04 13.86
CA ASP A 8 -6.87 -1.79 14.69
C ASP A 8 -6.87 -0.35 15.26
N PRO A 9 -6.91 -0.17 16.60
CA PRO A 9 -6.86 1.14 17.25
C PRO A 9 -5.63 1.98 16.90
N ASN A 10 -4.50 1.34 16.57
CA ASN A 10 -3.26 2.00 16.17
C ASN A 10 -3.38 2.71 14.82
N PHE A 11 -4.23 2.17 13.94
CA PHE A 11 -4.43 2.66 12.58
C PHE A 11 -5.76 3.40 12.41
N LYS A 12 -6.72 3.22 13.33
CA LYS A 12 -8.06 3.81 13.30
C LYS A 12 -8.85 3.43 12.03
N CYS A 13 -8.51 2.29 11.44
CA CYS A 13 -9.17 1.71 10.29
C CYS A 13 -9.01 0.19 10.27
N GLN A 14 -9.75 -0.45 9.36
CA GLN A 14 -9.62 -1.87 9.07
C GLN A 14 -8.34 -2.15 8.30
N VAL A 15 -7.54 -3.09 8.80
CA VAL A 15 -6.25 -3.46 8.25
C VAL A 15 -6.13 -4.98 8.07
N ASN A 16 -5.34 -5.40 7.10
CA ASN A 16 -4.99 -6.79 6.85
C ASN A 16 -3.48 -6.94 7.01
N TYR A 17 -3.08 -7.79 7.95
CA TYR A 17 -1.68 -8.02 8.30
C TYR A 17 -1.00 -9.11 7.46
N SER A 18 -1.77 -9.83 6.63
CA SER A 18 -1.28 -10.91 5.77
C SER A 18 -0.75 -10.39 4.43
N SER A 19 -1.07 -9.16 4.06
CA SER A 19 -0.72 -8.58 2.76
C SER A 19 -0.52 -7.08 2.83
N SER A 20 0.09 -6.54 1.78
CA SER A 20 0.26 -5.11 1.52
C SER A 20 -0.75 -4.63 0.47
N ALA A 21 -1.14 -3.36 0.56
CA ALA A 21 -2.01 -2.74 -0.42
C ALA A 21 -1.19 -1.89 -1.39
N VAL A 22 -1.66 -1.83 -2.64
CA VAL A 22 -1.03 -1.03 -3.70
C VAL A 22 -2.03 0.03 -4.17
N GLN A 23 -1.60 1.29 -4.15
CA GLN A 23 -2.31 2.41 -4.75
C GLN A 23 -1.59 2.84 -6.04
N ILE A 24 -2.37 2.99 -7.09
CA ILE A 24 -1.93 3.46 -8.40
C ILE A 24 -2.73 4.73 -8.70
N PRO A 25 -2.07 5.86 -8.99
CA PRO A 25 -2.72 7.10 -9.38
C PRO A 25 -3.69 6.90 -10.56
N THR A 26 -4.81 7.61 -10.56
CA THR A 26 -5.88 7.43 -11.55
C THR A 26 -5.50 7.86 -12.97
N ASP A 27 -4.49 8.71 -13.10
CA ASP A 27 -3.92 9.16 -14.38
C ASP A 27 -2.93 8.16 -15.00
N ILE A 28 -2.62 7.07 -14.30
CA ILE A 28 -1.66 6.05 -14.73
C ILE A 28 -2.40 4.79 -15.19
N TYR A 29 -2.11 4.34 -16.41
CA TYR A 29 -2.64 3.07 -16.92
C TYR A 29 -2.00 1.88 -16.20
N LYS A 30 -2.79 1.18 -15.38
CA LYS A 30 -2.38 0.00 -14.60
C LYS A 30 -1.81 -1.15 -15.46
N GLY A 31 -2.24 -1.27 -16.72
CA GLY A 31 -1.75 -2.30 -17.64
C GLY A 31 -0.46 -1.93 -18.39
N SER A 32 0.15 -0.78 -18.08
CA SER A 32 1.43 -0.40 -18.67
C SER A 32 2.53 -1.39 -18.26
N PRO A 33 3.40 -1.86 -19.17
CA PRO A 33 4.50 -2.76 -18.82
C PRO A 33 5.38 -2.23 -17.69
N THR A 34 5.59 -0.91 -17.63
CA THR A 34 6.34 -0.25 -16.56
C THR A 34 5.70 -0.50 -15.19
N ILE A 35 4.38 -0.35 -15.10
CA ILE A 35 3.64 -0.55 -13.84
C ILE A 35 3.57 -2.03 -13.49
N LEU A 36 3.37 -2.92 -14.45
CA LEU A 36 3.37 -4.36 -14.20
C LEU A 36 4.71 -4.85 -13.67
N ASN A 37 5.82 -4.37 -14.25
CA ASN A 37 7.15 -4.67 -13.75
C ASN A 37 7.35 -4.14 -12.33
N GLU A 38 6.87 -2.92 -12.05
CA GLU A 38 6.91 -2.32 -10.72
C GLU A 38 6.16 -3.15 -9.68
N LEU A 39 4.94 -3.57 -9.99
CA LEU A 39 4.13 -4.42 -9.13
C LEU A 39 4.83 -5.76 -8.85
N ASN A 40 5.48 -6.32 -9.86
CA ASN A 40 6.17 -7.60 -9.78
C ASN A 40 7.39 -7.54 -8.85
N TRP A 41 8.30 -6.58 -9.05
CA TRP A 41 9.51 -6.52 -8.21
C TRP A 41 9.21 -6.01 -6.79
N THR A 42 8.25 -5.08 -6.64
CA THR A 42 7.87 -4.56 -5.31
C THR A 42 7.10 -5.58 -4.47
N GLN A 43 6.63 -6.70 -5.05
CA GLN A 43 6.00 -7.77 -4.29
C GLN A 43 6.94 -8.36 -3.22
N ALA A 44 8.26 -8.34 -3.47
CA ALA A 44 9.25 -8.81 -2.50
C ALA A 44 9.26 -7.99 -1.19
N LEU A 45 8.81 -6.73 -1.22
CA LEU A 45 8.76 -5.86 -0.05
C LEU A 45 7.72 -6.31 0.98
N GLU A 46 6.68 -7.04 0.56
CA GLU A 46 5.62 -7.50 1.45
C GLU A 46 6.16 -8.38 2.58
N LYS A 47 7.05 -9.31 2.25
CA LYS A 47 7.70 -10.18 3.23
C LYS A 47 8.49 -9.36 4.25
N VAL A 48 9.24 -8.38 3.79
CA VAL A 48 10.03 -7.49 4.65
C VAL A 48 9.12 -6.66 5.56
N PHE A 49 8.00 -6.14 5.05
CA PHE A 49 7.05 -5.39 5.87
C PHE A 49 6.42 -6.25 6.97
N ILE A 50 6.07 -7.49 6.66
CA ILE A 50 5.53 -8.45 7.63
C ILE A 50 6.59 -8.77 8.69
N GLU A 51 7.84 -9.02 8.28
CA GLU A 51 8.95 -9.31 9.20
C GLU A 51 9.25 -8.13 10.13
N ASN A 52 9.35 -6.91 9.61
CA ASN A 52 9.54 -5.70 10.42
C ASN A 52 8.44 -5.55 11.49
N ARG A 53 7.18 -5.81 11.11
CA ARG A 53 6.04 -5.73 12.04
C ARG A 53 6.05 -6.85 13.08
N ARG A 54 6.51 -8.05 12.69
CA ARG A 54 6.68 -9.17 13.61
C ARG A 54 7.75 -8.87 14.66
N ASP A 55 8.81 -8.19 14.24
CA ASP A 55 9.90 -7.78 15.12
C ASP A 55 9.49 -6.60 16.02
N ASP A 56 8.72 -5.64 15.49
CA ASP A 56 8.18 -4.51 16.24
C ASP A 56 6.68 -4.28 15.96
N SER A 57 5.86 -4.75 16.90
CA SER A 57 4.41 -4.58 16.90
C SER A 57 3.93 -3.17 17.30
N SER A 58 4.81 -2.19 17.43
CA SER A 58 4.47 -0.76 17.57
C SER A 58 4.57 0.01 16.26
N LEU A 59 5.22 -0.55 15.22
CA LEU A 59 5.38 0.10 13.92
C LEU A 59 4.04 0.52 13.31
N ARG A 60 4.01 1.75 12.81
CA ARG A 60 2.90 2.33 12.05
C ARG A 60 3.02 1.92 10.57
N TRP A 61 2.43 2.71 9.67
CA TRP A 61 2.47 2.46 8.23
C TRP A 61 3.90 2.30 7.72
N GLN A 62 4.14 1.22 7.00
CA GLN A 62 5.35 1.04 6.20
C GLN A 62 4.97 1.32 4.75
N VAL A 63 5.71 2.21 4.07
CA VAL A 63 5.33 2.70 2.74
C VAL A 63 6.53 2.68 1.82
N PHE A 64 6.31 2.21 0.59
CA PHE A 64 7.22 2.37 -0.54
C PHE A 64 6.52 3.21 -1.62
N GLY A 65 7.14 4.32 -1.98
CA GLY A 65 6.70 5.17 -3.09
C GLY A 65 7.64 5.02 -4.29
N SER A 66 7.13 4.54 -5.40
CA SER A 66 7.87 4.42 -6.66
C SER A 66 7.98 5.78 -7.36
N ALA A 67 9.10 5.97 -8.08
CA ALA A 67 9.24 7.06 -9.04
C ALA A 67 8.17 7.00 -10.16
N THR A 68 7.60 5.82 -10.42
CA THR A 68 6.51 5.62 -11.38
C THR A 68 5.14 6.03 -10.83
N GLY A 69 5.03 6.42 -9.56
CA GLY A 69 3.78 6.81 -8.91
C GLY A 69 3.06 5.68 -8.17
N VAL A 70 3.51 4.42 -8.33
CA VAL A 70 2.98 3.27 -7.57
C VAL A 70 3.34 3.42 -6.10
N THR A 71 2.36 3.25 -5.22
CA THR A 71 2.57 3.24 -3.76
C THR A 71 2.21 1.88 -3.22
N ARG A 72 3.09 1.28 -2.42
CA ARG A 72 2.78 0.08 -1.63
C ARG A 72 2.82 0.44 -0.16
N TYR A 73 1.80 0.04 0.60
CA TYR A 73 1.77 0.26 2.04
C TYR A 73 1.29 -0.96 2.81
N TYR A 74 1.81 -1.11 4.02
CA TYR A 74 1.51 -2.18 4.95
C TYR A 74 1.18 -1.61 6.35
N PRO A 75 0.21 -2.19 7.07
CA PRO A 75 -0.68 -3.29 6.66
C PRO A 75 -1.66 -2.89 5.55
N ALA A 76 -2.22 -3.83 4.80
CA ALA A 76 -3.18 -3.49 3.74
C ALA A 76 -4.46 -2.89 4.33
N THR A 77 -4.99 -1.81 3.75
CA THR A 77 -6.31 -1.27 4.12
C THR A 77 -7.12 -1.05 2.84
N PRO A 78 -8.45 -1.21 2.87
CA PRO A 78 -9.27 -0.86 1.73
C PRO A 78 -9.08 0.62 1.40
N TRP A 79 -8.76 0.92 0.15
CA TRP A 79 -8.61 2.31 -0.27
C TRP A 79 -9.97 3.02 -0.13
N ARG A 80 -10.02 4.06 0.72
CA ARG A 80 -11.19 4.93 0.81
C ARG A 80 -11.21 5.81 -0.42
N ALA A 81 -11.74 5.29 -1.52
CA ALA A 81 -12.02 6.10 -2.70
C ALA A 81 -13.00 7.22 -2.28
N PRO A 82 -12.60 8.50 -2.33
CA PRO A 82 -13.53 9.58 -2.05
C PRO A 82 -14.63 9.60 -3.12
N GLN A 83 -15.78 10.21 -2.83
CA GLN A 83 -16.84 10.46 -3.83
C GLN A 83 -16.37 11.39 -4.98
N LYS A 84 -15.15 11.92 -4.91
CA LYS A 84 -14.49 12.76 -5.92
C LYS A 84 -13.24 12.05 -6.45
N ILE A 85 -12.78 12.47 -7.63
CA ILE A 85 -11.53 11.98 -8.25
C ILE A 85 -10.39 12.07 -7.23
N ASP A 86 -9.75 10.92 -7.01
CA ASP A 86 -8.61 10.80 -6.12
C ASP A 86 -7.35 11.33 -6.81
N LEU A 87 -6.84 12.45 -6.32
CA LEU A 87 -5.63 13.10 -6.81
C LEU A 87 -4.39 12.67 -6.01
N TYR A 88 -4.44 11.55 -5.29
CA TYR A 88 -3.30 11.04 -4.56
C TYR A 88 -2.18 10.64 -5.53
N ASP A 89 -1.06 11.37 -5.44
CA ASP A 89 0.21 11.06 -6.07
C ASP A 89 1.30 11.05 -5.02
N VAL A 90 1.95 9.91 -4.86
CA VAL A 90 3.03 9.66 -3.89
C VAL A 90 4.23 10.55 -4.11
N ARG A 91 4.50 10.95 -5.36
CA ARG A 91 5.64 11.81 -5.75
C ARG A 91 5.44 13.26 -5.35
N ARG A 92 4.20 13.66 -5.07
CA ARG A 92 3.83 15.05 -4.71
C ARG A 92 3.68 15.24 -3.21
N ARG A 93 4.02 14.21 -2.43
CA ARG A 93 3.88 14.28 -0.99
C ARG A 93 5.14 14.89 -0.35
N PRO A 94 4.98 15.70 0.70
CA PRO A 94 6.09 16.36 1.38
C PRO A 94 6.74 15.52 2.50
N TRP A 95 6.26 14.28 2.69
CA TRP A 95 6.76 13.39 3.74
C TRP A 95 8.18 12.91 3.47
#